data_AF-A0A382B3I8-F1
#
_entry.id   AF-A0A382B3I8-F1
#
_cell.length_a   1.000
_cell.length_b   1.000
_cell.length_c   1.000
_cell.angle_alpha   90.00
_cell.angle_beta   90.00
_cell.angle_gamma   90.00
#
_symmetry.space_group_name_H-M   'P 1'
#
loop_
_entity.id
_entity.type
_entity.pdbx_description
1 polymer ?
#
loop_
_entity_poly.entity_id
_entity_poly.type
_entity_poly.pdbx_seq_one_letter_code
_entity_poly.pdbx_strand_id
1 'polypeptide(L)'
;MPDFIEGNPVLIVIDIMGSGDPKDKETGGIPYMGGQEQLIDRTIPVIEAAKANQVPIVYIIEVHRPDHIDFGRELDGSEDVHDIEGRPATRVHPRLPYRDGDYLIPKRRY
;
A
#
# COMPACT_ATOMS: atom_id res chain seq x y z
N MET A 1 -0.01 -33.49 8.37
CA MET A 1 -0.74 -32.38 7.73
C MET A 1 0.26 -31.65 6.86
N PRO A 2 -0.12 -31.13 5.67
CA PRO A 2 0.77 -30.23 4.95
C PRO A 2 1.06 -28.98 5.79
N ASP A 3 2.19 -28.34 5.55
CA ASP A 3 2.54 -27.11 6.25
C ASP A 3 1.59 -26.00 5.81
N PHE A 4 1.23 -25.10 6.73
CA PHE A 4 0.32 -23.99 6.40
C PHE A 4 0.94 -23.01 5.40
N ILE A 5 2.27 -22.91 5.37
CA ILE A 5 3.06 -22.11 4.44
C ILE A 5 4.20 -22.99 3.94
N GLU A 6 4.31 -23.13 2.62
CA GLU A 6 5.23 -24.07 1.95
C GLU A 6 6.32 -23.31 1.15
N GLY A 7 7.52 -23.88 1.06
CA GLY A 7 8.60 -23.38 0.22
C GLY A 7 9.26 -22.07 0.71
N ASN A 8 9.44 -21.11 -0.19
CA ASN A 8 10.07 -19.81 0.09
C ASN A 8 8.99 -18.70 0.09
N PRO A 9 8.30 -18.47 1.22
CA PRO A 9 7.22 -17.51 1.28
C PRO A 9 7.70 -16.06 1.19
N VAL A 10 6.82 -15.19 0.72
CA VAL A 10 6.96 -13.72 0.73
C VAL A 10 5.63 -13.11 1.13
N LEU A 11 5.64 -12.10 1.99
CA LEU A 11 4.46 -11.31 2.31
C LEU A 11 4.38 -10.11 1.36
N ILE A 12 3.24 -9.95 0.68
CA ILE A 12 2.97 -8.76 -0.15
C ILE A 12 1.99 -7.86 0.60
N VAL A 13 2.34 -6.58 0.73
CA VAL A 13 1.51 -5.54 1.34
C VAL A 13 1.13 -4.55 0.25
N ILE A 14 -0.15 -4.50 -0.12
CA ILE A 14 -0.62 -3.75 -1.30
C ILE A 14 -1.39 -2.51 -0.84
N ASP A 15 -0.95 -1.34 -1.30
CA ASP A 15 -1.65 -0.05 -1.23
C ASP A 15 -2.11 0.38 0.18
N ILE A 16 -1.43 -0.12 1.21
CA ILE A 16 -1.54 0.43 2.56
C ILE A 16 -0.57 1.60 2.67
N MET A 17 -0.98 2.72 2.10
CA MET A 17 -0.19 3.93 1.92
C MET A 17 -0.94 5.17 2.40
N GLY A 18 -0.24 6.30 2.45
CA GLY A 18 -0.78 7.58 2.90
C GLY A 18 0.08 8.23 3.97
N SER A 19 -0.24 9.50 4.26
CA SER A 19 0.44 10.28 5.30
C SER A 19 0.05 9.89 6.73
N GLY A 20 -1.02 9.11 6.89
CA GLY A 20 -1.60 8.80 8.20
C GLY A 20 -2.28 9.98 8.89
N ASP A 21 -2.39 11.14 8.24
CA ASP A 21 -3.20 12.26 8.71
C ASP A 21 -4.63 12.10 8.16
N PRO A 22 -5.66 11.91 9.00
CA PRO A 22 -7.05 11.81 8.56
C PRO A 22 -7.57 13.07 7.86
N LYS A 23 -6.85 14.19 7.95
CA LYS A 23 -7.16 15.46 7.29
C LYS A 23 -6.47 15.63 5.95
N ASP A 24 -5.54 14.74 5.60
CA ASP A 24 -4.91 14.74 4.30
C ASP A 24 -5.94 14.31 3.25
N LYS A 25 -6.34 15.27 2.42
CA LYS A 25 -7.34 15.07 1.38
C LYS A 25 -6.74 14.55 0.08
N GLU A 26 -5.41 14.37 0.00
CA GLU A 26 -4.74 13.91 -1.22
C GLU A 26 -5.06 12.45 -1.58
N THR A 27 -5.65 11.66 -0.66
CA THR A 27 -6.17 10.30 -0.91
C THR A 27 -7.62 10.29 -1.42
N GLY A 28 -8.26 11.45 -1.59
CA GLY A 28 -9.70 11.58 -1.84
C GLY A 28 -10.19 11.18 -3.23
N GLY A 29 -9.32 10.70 -4.11
CA GLY A 29 -9.69 10.34 -5.49
C GLY A 29 -10.29 8.94 -5.65
N ILE A 30 -10.27 8.10 -4.62
CA ILE A 30 -10.81 6.73 -4.68
C ILE A 30 -11.99 6.60 -3.70
N PRO A 31 -13.08 5.90 -4.08
CA PRO A 31 -14.17 5.60 -3.15
C PRO A 31 -13.71 4.88 -1.87
N TYR A 32 -14.02 5.47 -0.72
CA TYR A 32 -13.64 4.93 0.58
C TYR A 32 -14.54 3.76 1.01
N MET A 33 -13.95 2.59 1.30
CA MET A 33 -14.71 1.39 1.70
C MET A 33 -15.03 1.29 3.20
N GLY A 34 -14.64 2.27 4.02
CA GLY A 34 -14.82 2.16 5.47
C GLY A 34 -13.85 1.17 6.12
N GLY A 35 -13.62 1.32 7.43
CA GLY A 35 -12.87 0.33 8.21
C GLY A 35 -11.35 0.32 8.02
N GLN A 36 -10.77 1.29 7.31
CA GLN A 36 -9.35 1.32 6.97
C GLN A 36 -8.46 1.25 8.21
N GLU A 37 -8.78 2.00 9.27
CA GLU A 37 -8.00 1.99 10.52
C GLU A 37 -7.95 0.59 11.16
N GLN A 38 -9.08 -0.13 11.20
CA GLN A 38 -9.14 -1.48 11.77
C GLN A 38 -8.44 -2.51 10.88
N LEU A 39 -8.40 -2.29 9.57
CA LEU A 39 -7.63 -3.13 8.64
C LEU A 39 -6.13 -2.91 8.85
N ILE A 40 -5.69 -1.65 8.97
CA ILE A 40 -4.28 -1.32 9.30
C ILE A 40 -3.88 -1.96 10.63
N ASP A 41 -4.72 -1.84 11.67
CA ASP A 41 -4.49 -2.49 12.97
C ASP A 41 -4.23 -4.00 12.85
N ARG A 42 -4.99 -4.67 11.98
CA ARG A 42 -4.89 -6.12 11.76
C ARG A 42 -3.71 -6.53 10.90
N THR A 43 -3.24 -5.67 9.99
CA THR A 43 -2.09 -5.96 9.12
C THR A 43 -0.77 -5.89 9.89
N ILE A 44 -0.63 -4.94 10.84
CA ILE A 44 0.61 -4.76 11.63
C ILE A 44 1.13 -6.09 12.23
N PRO A 45 0.35 -6.87 13.00
CA PRO A 45 0.85 -8.12 13.59
C PRO A 45 1.25 -9.18 12.55
N VAL A 46 0.65 -9.16 11.35
CA VAL A 46 1.04 -10.07 10.24
C VAL A 46 2.42 -9.70 9.72
N ILE A 47 2.69 -8.41 9.54
CA ILE A 47 4.00 -7.92 9.08
C ILE A 47 5.08 -8.20 10.13
N GLU A 48 4.79 -7.95 11.41
CA GLU A 48 5.72 -8.25 12.51
C GLU A 48 6.03 -9.75 12.58
N ALA A 49 5.02 -10.61 12.44
CA ALA A 49 5.22 -12.06 12.41
C ALA A 49 6.08 -12.51 11.21
N ALA A 50 5.88 -11.91 10.02
CA ALA A 50 6.71 -12.18 8.85
C ALA A 50 8.18 -11.79 9.12
N LYS A 51 8.43 -10.60 9.67
CA LYS A 51 9.78 -10.14 10.04
C LYS A 51 10.43 -11.06 11.07
N ALA A 52 9.70 -11.44 12.11
CA ALA A 52 10.21 -12.32 13.18
C ALA A 52 10.62 -13.71 12.65
N ASN A 53 9.99 -14.17 11.56
CA ASN A 53 10.27 -15.46 10.93
C ASN A 53 11.10 -15.34 9.65
N GLN A 54 11.75 -14.19 9.42
CA GLN A 54 12.63 -13.96 8.27
C GLN A 54 11.92 -14.14 6.91
N VAL A 55 10.61 -13.97 6.86
CA VAL A 55 9.83 -13.94 5.62
C VAL A 55 10.03 -12.56 4.97
N PRO A 56 10.52 -12.49 3.72
CA PRO A 56 10.65 -11.22 3.01
C PRO A 56 9.31 -10.52 2.86
N ILE A 57 9.34 -9.19 2.85
CA ILE A 57 8.15 -8.35 2.69
C ILE A 57 8.35 -7.44 1.49
N VAL A 58 7.34 -7.42 0.62
CA VAL A 58 7.25 -6.55 -0.55
C VAL A 58 6.08 -5.61 -0.36
N TYR A 59 6.38 -4.33 -0.21
CA TYR A 59 5.40 -3.26 -0.20
C TYR A 59 5.16 -2.81 -1.64
N ILE A 60 3.90 -2.78 -2.03
CA ILE A 60 3.47 -2.27 -3.32
C ILE A 60 2.64 -1.02 -3.05
N ILE A 61 2.96 0.06 -3.78
CA ILE A 61 2.23 1.34 -3.69
C ILE A 61 1.78 1.77 -5.07
N GLU A 62 0.57 2.29 -5.16
CA GLU A 62 0.07 3.05 -6.30
C GLU A 62 0.75 4.40 -6.38
N VAL A 63 1.12 4.80 -7.58
CA VAL A 63 1.64 6.14 -7.88
C VAL A 63 1.28 6.50 -9.30
N HIS A 64 0.96 7.76 -9.58
CA HIS A 64 0.75 8.30 -10.91
C HIS A 64 1.72 9.45 -11.19
N ARG A 65 2.12 9.59 -12.44
CA ARG A 65 3.02 10.69 -12.82
C ARG A 65 2.30 12.04 -12.64
N PRO A 66 3.01 13.11 -12.23
CA PRO A 66 2.44 14.45 -12.12
C PRO A 66 1.90 15.04 -13.43
N ASP A 67 2.27 14.47 -14.58
CA ASP A 67 1.76 14.85 -15.91
C ASP A 67 0.48 14.07 -16.31
N HIS A 68 0.01 13.18 -15.44
CA HIS A 68 -1.21 12.38 -15.57
C HIS A 68 -1.26 11.45 -16.81
N ILE A 69 -0.15 11.28 -17.53
CA ILE A 69 -0.12 10.50 -18.77
C ILE A 69 -0.44 9.02 -18.53
N ASP A 70 -0.21 8.55 -17.30
CA ASP A 70 -0.38 7.15 -16.92
C ASP A 70 -1.74 6.83 -16.33
N PHE A 71 -2.68 7.75 -16.11
CA PHE A 71 -4.03 7.42 -15.60
C PHE A 71 -4.88 6.62 -16.60
N GLY A 72 -4.76 6.91 -17.89
CA GLY A 72 -5.51 6.18 -18.93
C GLY A 72 -7.01 6.11 -18.65
N ARG A 73 -7.56 4.89 -18.58
CA ARG A 73 -9.00 4.63 -18.38
C ARG A 73 -9.47 4.64 -16.92
N GLU A 74 -8.58 4.80 -15.93
CA GLU A 74 -8.98 4.81 -14.51
C GLU A 74 -9.91 5.99 -14.21
N LEU A 75 -9.66 7.12 -14.87
CA LEU A 75 -10.50 8.32 -14.77
C LEU A 75 -11.81 8.22 -15.59
N ASP A 76 -12.05 7.13 -16.33
CA ASP A 76 -13.33 6.90 -17.00
C ASP A 76 -14.42 6.43 -16.01
N GLY A 77 -14.02 6.02 -14.80
CA GLY A 77 -14.88 5.35 -13.82
C GLY A 77 -15.35 6.25 -12.68
N SER A 78 -15.25 5.73 -11.45
CA SER A 78 -15.61 6.42 -10.21
C SER A 78 -14.41 7.00 -9.46
N GLU A 79 -13.24 6.95 -10.08
CA GLU A 79 -11.98 7.43 -9.50
C GLU A 79 -11.62 8.79 -10.12
N ASP A 80 -11.17 9.71 -9.27
CA ASP A 80 -10.59 11.00 -9.63
C ASP A 80 -9.06 10.94 -9.51
N VAL A 81 -8.35 12.01 -9.88
CA VAL A 81 -6.89 12.10 -9.73
C VAL A 81 -6.47 11.79 -8.29
N HIS A 82 -5.60 10.78 -8.14
CA HIS A 82 -5.07 10.30 -6.86
C HIS A 82 -3.59 9.93 -6.98
N ASP A 83 -2.95 9.69 -5.83
CA ASP A 83 -1.63 9.05 -5.73
C ASP A 83 -0.54 9.62 -6.63
N ILE A 84 -0.47 10.95 -6.73
CA ILE A 84 0.57 11.62 -7.52
C ILE A 84 1.96 11.40 -6.90
N GLU A 85 2.90 10.92 -7.71
CA GLU A 85 4.26 10.61 -7.31
C GLU A 85 4.95 11.77 -6.57
N GLY A 86 5.60 11.44 -5.46
CA GLY A 86 6.31 12.40 -4.61
C GLY A 86 5.43 13.09 -3.56
N ARG A 87 4.12 12.83 -3.56
CA ARG A 87 3.19 13.32 -2.53
C ARG A 87 3.25 12.49 -1.24
N PRO A 88 2.85 13.05 -0.09
CA PRO A 88 2.71 12.27 1.15
C PRO A 88 1.75 11.08 1.03
N ALA A 89 0.72 11.19 0.20
CA ALA A 89 -0.23 10.10 -0.09
C ALA A 89 0.44 8.84 -0.64
N THR A 90 1.56 8.98 -1.37
CA THR A 90 2.24 7.88 -2.05
C THR A 90 3.40 7.30 -1.25
N ARG A 91 3.30 7.33 0.08
CA ARG A 91 4.29 6.74 0.99
C ARG A 91 3.67 5.55 1.69
N VAL A 92 4.47 4.52 1.98
CA VAL A 92 4.02 3.42 2.85
C VAL A 92 3.45 4.02 4.13
N HIS A 93 2.27 3.56 4.54
CA HIS A 93 1.54 4.17 5.64
C HIS A 93 2.41 4.16 6.91
N PRO A 94 2.58 5.29 7.63
CA PRO A 94 3.58 5.43 8.69
C PRO A 94 3.35 4.53 9.90
N ARG A 95 2.15 3.95 10.03
CA ARG A 95 1.81 2.96 11.07
C ARG A 95 2.35 1.56 10.76
N LEU A 96 2.71 1.27 9.51
CA LEU A 96 3.28 -0.03 9.16
C LEU A 96 4.75 -0.07 9.58
N PRO A 97 5.27 -1.24 10.01
CA PRO A 97 6.67 -1.39 10.42
C PRO A 97 7.62 -1.51 9.22
N TYR A 98 7.45 -0.64 8.23
CA TYR A 98 8.34 -0.53 7.07
C TYR A 98 9.71 0.02 7.51
N ARG A 99 10.79 -0.58 7.00
CA ARG A 99 12.17 -0.19 7.32
C ARG A 99 13.10 -0.38 6.13
N ASP A 100 14.25 0.24 6.21
CA ASP A 100 15.33 0.04 5.24
C ASP A 100 15.66 -1.45 5.08
N GLY A 101 15.75 -1.89 3.82
CA GLY A 101 15.94 -3.29 3.45
C GLY A 101 14.65 -4.05 3.11
N ASP A 102 13.48 -3.52 3.44
CA ASP A 102 12.22 -4.02 2.88
C ASP A 102 12.10 -3.62 1.39
N TYR A 103 11.46 -4.47 0.58
CA TYR A 103 11.25 -4.18 -0.84
C TYR A 103 10.09 -3.18 -1.02
N LEU A 104 10.27 -2.18 -1.87
CA LEU A 104 9.22 -1.23 -2.27
C LEU A 104 9.10 -1.22 -3.79
N ILE A 105 7.90 -1.51 -4.29
CA ILE A 105 7.58 -1.53 -5.71
C ILE A 105 6.47 -0.51 -5.98
N PRO A 106 6.77 0.60 -6.67
CA PRO A 106 5.74 1.47 -7.20
C PRO A 106 5.07 0.82 -8.42
N LYS A 107 3.74 0.74 -8.42
CA LYS A 107 2.91 0.31 -9.55
C LYS A 107 2.16 1.50 -10.15
N ARG A 108 1.71 1.35 -11.39
CA ARG A 108 0.80 2.32 -12.04
C ARG A 108 -0.61 1.75 -12.22
N ARG A 109 -0.82 0.47 -11.89
CA ARG A 109 -2.03 -0.29 -12.20
C ARG A 109 -2.20 -1.42 -11.20
N TYR A 110 -3.46 -1.81 -10.96
CA TYR A 110 -3.85 -3.05 -10.28
C TYR A 110 -3.20 -4.31 -10.87
#